data_AF-A0A959ASE2-F1
#
_entry.id   AF-A0A959ASE2-F1
#
_cell.length_a   1.000
_cell.length_b   1.000
_cell.length_c   1.000
_cell.angle_alpha   90.00
_cell.angle_beta   90.00
_cell.angle_gamma   90.00
#
_symmetry.space_group_name_H-M   'P 1'
#
loop_
_entity.id
_entity.type
_entity.pdbx_description
1 polymer ?
#
loop_
_entity_poly.entity_id
_entity_poly.type
_entity_poly.pdbx_seq_one_letter_code
_entity_poly.pdbx_strand_id
1 'polypeptide(L)'
;MIIGIGGVSRSGKTTLAKRLARHFRKKGHSAILLHQDEFVFPEDQIPRIRDKVDWEHPGSIDFERLRQAILAHSQTHDVVIVEGLMAFFDERINALYDKCFFVEIDKATFVRRKSEDLRWGKEPDWYIEHIWDSFQRFGMPVQSLPEMCVLSGKQAPDWNQVMGFLIQDHEK
;
A
#
# COMPACT_ATOMS: atom_id res chain seq x y z
N MET A 1 7.08 3.35 15.41
CA MET A 1 7.15 2.26 14.42
C MET A 1 6.42 2.67 13.16
N ILE A 2 7.00 2.44 11.99
CA ILE A 2 6.44 2.75 10.68
C ILE A 2 6.27 1.45 9.88
N ILE A 3 5.05 1.17 9.46
CA ILE A 3 4.68 -0.06 8.74
C ILE A 3 4.30 0.29 7.30
N GLY A 4 4.99 -0.28 6.32
CA GLY A 4 4.63 -0.19 4.90
C GLY A 4 3.78 -1.39 4.47
N ILE A 5 2.69 -1.15 3.71
CA ILE A 5 1.80 -2.19 3.21
C ILE A 5 1.59 -2.02 1.70
N GLY A 6 2.23 -2.88 0.91
CA GLY A 6 2.12 -2.90 -0.54
C GLY A 6 1.15 -3.96 -1.07
N GLY A 7 0.77 -3.81 -2.33
CA GLY A 7 0.03 -4.81 -3.09
C GLY A 7 -0.89 -4.18 -4.14
N VAL A 8 -1.27 -4.99 -5.13
CA VAL A 8 -2.09 -4.55 -6.26
C VAL A 8 -3.45 -3.99 -5.80
N SER A 9 -4.10 -3.19 -6.64
CA SER A 9 -5.47 -2.75 -6.37
C SER A 9 -6.39 -3.96 -6.09
N ARG A 10 -7.31 -3.82 -5.13
CA ARG A 10 -8.20 -4.91 -4.67
C ARG A 10 -7.50 -6.17 -4.09
N SER A 11 -6.22 -6.10 -3.71
CA SER A 11 -5.52 -7.19 -3.01
C SER A 11 -6.01 -7.41 -1.57
N GLY A 12 -6.42 -6.34 -0.88
CA GLY A 12 -6.80 -6.38 0.54
C GLY A 12 -5.89 -5.58 1.47
N LYS A 13 -4.89 -4.87 0.94
CA LYS A 13 -3.96 -4.01 1.71
C LYS A 13 -4.66 -3.03 2.67
N THR A 14 -5.66 -2.28 2.22
CA THR A 14 -6.42 -1.35 3.05
C THR A 14 -7.16 -2.06 4.20
N THR A 15 -7.64 -3.28 3.98
CA THR A 15 -8.30 -4.09 5.02
C THR A 15 -7.29 -4.50 6.10
N LEU A 16 -6.11 -4.97 5.71
CA LEU A 16 -5.02 -5.27 6.63
C LEU A 16 -4.60 -4.03 7.43
N ALA A 17 -4.37 -2.91 6.74
CA ALA A 17 -3.96 -1.64 7.33
C ALA A 17 -4.95 -1.14 8.40
N LYS A 18 -6.25 -1.15 8.09
CA LYS A 18 -7.31 -0.78 9.04
C LYS A 18 -7.39 -1.73 10.24
N ARG A 19 -7.14 -3.02 10.03
CA ARG A 19 -7.13 -4.03 11.11
C ARG A 19 -5.94 -3.83 12.05
N LEU A 20 -4.75 -3.57 11.50
CA LEU A 20 -3.54 -3.22 12.26
C LEU A 20 -3.74 -1.93 13.07
N ALA A 21 -4.20 -0.85 12.44
CA ALA A 21 -4.47 0.41 13.13
C ALA A 21 -5.44 0.23 14.30
N ARG A 22 -6.53 -0.53 14.09
CA ARG A 22 -7.49 -0.87 15.15
C ARG A 22 -6.87 -1.71 16.26
N HIS A 23 -6.00 -2.66 15.92
CA HIS A 23 -5.32 -3.50 16.90
C HIS A 23 -4.44 -2.66 17.83
N PHE A 24 -3.56 -1.83 17.28
CA PHE A 24 -2.66 -0.96 18.07
C PHE A 24 -3.45 0.02 18.95
N ARG A 25 -4.48 0.67 18.40
CA ARG A 25 -5.38 1.55 19.18
C ARG A 25 -6.06 0.83 20.34
N LYS A 26 -6.53 -0.41 20.13
CA LYS A 26 -7.11 -1.24 21.20
C LYS A 26 -6.10 -1.63 22.29
N LYS A 27 -4.81 -1.65 21.97
CA LYS A 27 -3.72 -1.92 22.90
C LYS A 27 -3.21 -0.66 23.61
N GLY A 28 -3.84 0.50 23.36
CA GLY A 28 -3.49 1.76 24.00
C GLY A 28 -2.46 2.59 23.24
N HIS A 29 -2.07 2.18 22.03
CA HIS A 29 -1.13 2.93 21.20
C HIS A 29 -1.85 3.91 20.28
N SER A 30 -1.28 5.10 20.14
CA SER A 30 -1.64 6.03 19.08
C SER A 30 -1.20 5.44 17.73
N ALA A 31 -2.15 5.30 16.80
CA ALA A 31 -1.86 4.78 15.46
C ALA A 31 -2.55 5.62 14.40
N ILE A 32 -1.87 5.90 13.30
CA ILE A 32 -2.40 6.61 12.14
C ILE A 32 -2.22 5.79 10.87
N LEU A 33 -3.16 5.93 9.94
CA LEU A 33 -3.16 5.28 8.64
C LEU A 33 -3.10 6.35 7.56
N LEU A 34 -2.08 6.28 6.71
CA LEU A 34 -1.89 7.13 5.55
C LEU A 34 -2.18 6.30 4.29
N HIS A 35 -3.14 6.77 3.49
CA HIS A 35 -3.49 6.15 2.21
C HIS A 35 -2.71 6.84 1.09
N GLN A 36 -1.94 6.10 0.29
CA GLN A 36 -1.18 6.68 -0.83
C GLN A 36 -2.06 7.52 -1.77
N ASP A 37 -3.31 7.10 -1.99
CA ASP A 37 -4.29 7.79 -2.83
C ASP A 37 -4.63 9.22 -2.32
N GLU A 38 -4.34 9.55 -1.06
CA GLU A 38 -4.48 10.90 -0.49
C GLU A 38 -3.32 11.83 -0.87
N PHE A 39 -2.27 11.30 -1.51
CA PHE A 39 -1.03 12.01 -1.88
C PHE A 39 -0.88 12.19 -3.39
N VAL A 40 -1.98 12.16 -4.14
CA VAL A 40 -1.95 12.42 -5.60
C VAL A 40 -1.73 13.90 -5.93
N PHE A 41 -1.10 14.16 -7.08
CA PHE A 41 -1.08 15.47 -7.70
C PHE A 41 -2.48 15.86 -8.25
N PRO A 42 -2.73 17.16 -8.50
CA PRO A 42 -3.90 17.59 -9.26
C PRO A 42 -3.98 16.93 -10.64
N GLU A 43 -5.19 16.63 -11.12
CA GLU A 43 -5.43 15.85 -12.34
C GLU A 43 -4.70 16.40 -13.58
N ASP A 44 -4.61 17.73 -13.71
CA ASP A 44 -3.96 18.44 -14.81
C ASP A 44 -2.43 18.31 -14.81
N GLN A 45 -1.84 17.84 -13.71
CA GLN A 45 -0.41 17.60 -13.54
C GLN A 45 -0.03 16.13 -13.69
N ILE A 46 -1.03 15.23 -13.73
CA ILE A 46 -0.79 13.78 -13.82
C ILE A 46 -0.61 13.38 -15.28
N PRO A 47 0.33 12.48 -15.61
CA PRO A 47 0.46 11.91 -16.94
C PRO A 47 -0.85 11.32 -17.46
N ARG A 48 -1.01 11.28 -18.78
CA ARG A 48 -2.15 10.62 -19.42
C ARG A 48 -1.73 9.31 -20.07
N ILE A 49 -2.65 8.35 -20.07
CA ILE A 49 -2.57 7.14 -20.86
C ILE A 49 -3.81 7.01 -21.74
N ARG A 50 -3.58 7.02 -23.06
CA ARG A 50 -4.65 7.09 -24.06
C ARG A 50 -5.58 8.28 -23.77
N ASP A 51 -6.86 8.01 -23.54
CA ASP A 51 -7.91 8.98 -23.24
C ASP A 51 -8.06 9.27 -21.73
N LYS A 52 -7.35 8.56 -20.84
CA LYS A 52 -7.49 8.66 -19.38
C LYS A 52 -6.28 9.31 -18.70
N VAL A 53 -6.53 9.79 -17.49
CA VAL A 53 -5.48 10.15 -16.52
C VAL A 53 -4.83 8.87 -16.00
N ASP A 54 -3.50 8.85 -15.95
CA ASP A 54 -2.74 7.68 -15.51
C ASP A 54 -2.48 7.73 -14.00
N TRP A 55 -3.48 7.34 -13.22
CA TRP A 55 -3.38 7.24 -11.76
C TRP A 55 -2.35 6.20 -11.30
N GLU A 56 -2.00 5.26 -12.17
CA GLU A 56 -1.18 4.09 -11.85
C GLU A 56 0.31 4.35 -12.09
N HIS A 57 0.69 5.52 -12.60
CA HIS A 57 2.08 5.91 -12.85
C HIS A 57 2.69 6.63 -11.63
N PRO A 58 3.99 6.47 -11.31
CA PRO A 58 4.61 7.15 -10.16
C PRO A 58 4.48 8.68 -10.18
N GLY A 59 4.46 9.27 -11.38
CA GLY A 59 4.20 10.70 -11.58
C GLY A 59 2.80 11.16 -11.16
N SER A 60 1.89 10.27 -10.75
CA SER A 60 0.60 10.62 -10.14
C SER A 60 0.72 10.95 -8.65
N ILE A 61 1.79 10.52 -7.98
CA ILE A 61 1.95 10.59 -6.52
C ILE A 61 3.03 11.62 -6.13
N ASP A 62 2.68 12.50 -5.20
CA ASP A 62 3.61 13.36 -4.48
C ASP A 62 4.30 12.58 -3.36
N PHE A 63 5.32 11.81 -3.72
CA PHE A 63 6.09 11.01 -2.76
C PHE A 63 6.83 11.88 -1.73
N GLU A 64 7.16 13.12 -2.06
CA GLU A 64 7.77 14.02 -1.08
C GLU A 64 6.75 14.43 -0.02
N ARG A 65 5.52 14.80 -0.41
CA ARG A 65 4.45 15.08 0.56
C ARG A 65 4.11 13.87 1.42
N LEU A 66 4.08 12.67 0.83
CA LEU A 66 3.88 11.43 1.59
C LEU A 66 5.00 11.20 2.61
N ARG A 67 6.26 11.34 2.18
CA ARG A 67 7.44 11.21 3.05
C ARG A 67 7.41 12.20 4.22
N GLN A 68 7.07 13.46 3.96
CA GLN A 68 6.94 14.47 5.01
C GLN A 68 5.82 14.16 6.00
N ALA A 69 4.66 13.67 5.51
CA ALA A 69 3.57 13.24 6.38
C ALA A 69 3.97 12.06 7.28
N ILE A 70 4.70 11.07 6.73
CA ILE A 70 5.23 9.94 7.51
C ILE A 70 6.12 10.44 8.65
N LEU A 71 7.09 11.31 8.34
CA LEU A 71 8.03 11.84 9.33
C LEU A 71 7.35 12.70 10.40
N ALA A 72 6.41 13.56 9.99
CA ALA A 72 5.66 14.38 10.94
C ALA A 72 4.83 13.51 11.89
N HIS A 73 4.13 12.50 11.34
CA HIS A 73 3.30 11.63 12.15
C HIS A 73 4.09 10.64 13.00
N SER A 74 5.31 10.24 12.60
CA SER A 74 6.16 9.38 13.43
C SER A 74 6.66 10.08 14.69
N GLN A 75 6.58 11.41 14.76
CA GLN A 75 6.89 12.16 15.97
C GLN A 75 5.72 12.23 16.97
N THR A 76 4.49 12.01 16.51
CA THR A 76 3.28 12.19 17.34
C THR A 76 2.47 10.91 17.51
N HIS A 77 2.82 9.82 16.82
CA HIS A 77 2.13 8.53 16.90
C HIS A 77 3.13 7.40 17.16
N ASP A 78 2.72 6.47 18.00
CA ASP A 78 3.50 5.25 18.28
C ASP A 78 3.62 4.40 17.01
N VAL A 79 2.56 4.37 16.19
CA VAL A 79 2.49 3.60 14.94
C VAL A 79 1.99 4.44 13.76
N VAL A 80 2.79 4.51 12.70
CA VAL A 80 2.40 5.05 11.39
C VAL A 80 2.25 3.90 10.42
N ILE A 81 1.09 3.75 9.78
CA ILE A 81 0.85 2.72 8.77
C ILE A 81 0.66 3.41 7.42
N VAL A 82 1.42 3.00 6.42
CA VAL A 82 1.36 3.51 5.06
C VAL A 82 0.89 2.38 4.16
N GLU A 83 -0.14 2.62 3.35
CA GLU A 83 -0.62 1.62 2.41
C GLU A 83 -0.83 2.21 1.00
N GLY A 84 -0.50 1.43 -0.02
CA GLY A 84 -0.57 1.92 -1.39
C GLY A 84 -0.25 0.87 -2.45
N LEU A 85 -0.60 1.17 -3.69
CA LEU A 85 -0.20 0.36 -4.85
C LEU A 85 1.31 0.42 -5.08
N MET A 86 1.89 1.61 -4.91
CA MET A 86 3.30 1.95 -5.10
C MET A 86 3.92 2.33 -3.75
N ALA A 87 3.50 1.67 -2.65
CA ALA A 87 4.00 1.94 -1.30
C ALA A 87 5.51 1.70 -1.16
N PHE A 88 6.10 0.92 -2.07
CA PHE A 88 7.50 0.52 -2.08
C PHE A 88 8.31 1.12 -3.23
N PHE A 89 7.75 2.09 -3.95
CA PHE A 89 8.40 2.71 -5.12
C PHE A 89 9.55 3.65 -4.75
N ASP A 90 9.35 4.53 -3.75
CA ASP A 90 10.33 5.56 -3.39
C ASP A 90 11.30 5.06 -2.31
N GLU A 91 12.58 4.96 -2.67
CA GLU A 91 13.64 4.45 -1.77
C GLU A 91 13.79 5.27 -0.49
N ARG A 92 13.50 6.58 -0.53
CA ARG A 92 13.60 7.48 0.62
C ARG A 92 12.50 7.20 1.63
N ILE A 93 11.34 6.71 1.18
CA ILE A 93 10.26 6.23 2.04
C ILE A 93 10.57 4.81 2.53
N ASN A 94 11.09 3.94 1.66
CA ASN A 94 11.46 2.57 2.02
C ASN A 94 12.42 2.51 3.20
N ALA A 95 13.39 3.44 3.24
CA ALA A 95 14.35 3.58 4.34
C ALA A 95 13.71 4.00 5.68
N LEU A 96 12.46 4.43 5.70
CA LEU A 96 11.71 4.78 6.92
C LEU A 96 10.92 3.61 7.50
N TYR A 97 10.68 2.54 6.74
CA TYR A 97 9.88 1.42 7.21
C TYR A 97 10.65 0.57 8.21
N ASP A 98 10.01 0.22 9.32
CA ASP A 98 10.51 -0.77 10.28
C ASP A 98 10.05 -2.18 9.89
N LYS A 99 8.81 -2.28 9.39
CA LYS A 99 8.17 -3.54 8.98
C LYS A 99 7.41 -3.36 7.68
N CYS A 100 7.52 -4.35 6.80
CA CYS A 100 6.82 -4.36 5.53
C CYS A 100 5.84 -5.54 5.44
N PHE A 101 4.63 -5.28 4.94
CA PHE A 101 3.69 -6.32 4.52
C PHE A 101 3.42 -6.20 3.03
N PHE A 102 3.30 -7.33 2.36
CA PHE A 102 2.89 -7.36 0.96
C PHE A 102 1.71 -8.31 0.79
N VAL A 103 0.59 -7.76 0.31
CA VAL A 103 -0.64 -8.53 0.09
C VAL A 103 -0.73 -8.93 -1.38
N GLU A 104 -0.51 -10.22 -1.63
CA GLU A 104 -0.40 -10.79 -2.96
C GLU A 104 -1.71 -11.44 -3.42
N ILE A 105 -2.08 -11.18 -4.68
CA ILE A 105 -3.08 -11.93 -5.42
C ILE A 105 -2.58 -12.16 -6.84
N ASP A 106 -3.01 -13.25 -7.48
CA ASP A 106 -2.70 -13.48 -8.90
C ASP A 106 -3.49 -12.55 -9.83
N LYS A 107 -3.02 -12.43 -11.08
CA LYS A 107 -3.64 -11.59 -12.11
C LYS A 107 -5.11 -11.93 -12.34
N ALA A 108 -5.47 -13.22 -12.38
CA ALA A 108 -6.85 -13.65 -12.60
C ALA A 108 -7.78 -13.16 -11.47
N THR A 109 -7.32 -13.24 -10.23
CA THR A 109 -8.04 -12.74 -9.05
C THR A 109 -8.15 -11.22 -9.09
N PHE A 110 -7.07 -10.52 -9.47
CA PHE A 110 -7.07 -9.08 -9.63
C PHE A 110 -8.08 -8.62 -10.68
N VAL A 111 -8.01 -9.17 -11.90
CA VAL A 111 -8.88 -8.80 -13.03
C VAL A 111 -10.35 -9.00 -12.64
N ARG A 112 -10.70 -10.16 -12.07
CA ARG A 112 -12.06 -10.43 -11.59
C ARG A 112 -12.51 -9.36 -10.59
N ARG A 113 -11.75 -9.16 -9.51
CA ARG A 113 -12.12 -8.19 -8.44
C ARG A 113 -12.17 -6.75 -8.93
N LYS A 114 -11.30 -6.36 -9.87
CA LYS A 114 -11.27 -5.01 -10.43
C LYS A 114 -12.39 -4.79 -11.43
N SER A 115 -12.79 -5.80 -12.21
CA SER A 115 -13.95 -5.72 -13.11
C SER A 115 -15.29 -5.54 -12.37
N GLU A 116 -15.36 -6.01 -11.12
CA GLU A 116 -16.52 -5.85 -10.23
C GLU A 116 -16.47 -4.52 -9.43
N ASP A 117 -15.38 -3.76 -9.53
CA ASP A 117 -15.19 -2.50 -8.81
C ASP A 117 -15.80 -1.31 -9.55
N LEU A 118 -17.00 -0.93 -9.14
CA LEU A 118 -17.75 0.16 -9.76
C LEU A 118 -17.59 1.52 -9.06
N ARG A 119 -16.66 1.68 -8.11
CA ARG A 119 -16.48 2.93 -7.34
C ARG A 119 -16.28 4.15 -8.25
N TRP A 120 -15.62 3.95 -9.38
CA TRP A 120 -15.29 5.01 -10.36
C TRP A 120 -15.98 4.78 -11.71
N GLY A 121 -17.04 3.98 -11.72
CA GLY A 121 -17.66 3.46 -12.95
C GLY A 121 -16.96 2.20 -13.47
N LYS A 122 -17.46 1.69 -14.60
CA LYS A 122 -16.88 0.51 -15.26
C LYS A 122 -15.63 0.91 -16.03
N GLU A 123 -14.49 0.38 -15.63
CA GLU A 123 -13.23 0.58 -16.36
C GLU A 123 -13.17 -0.31 -17.61
N PRO A 124 -12.57 0.17 -18.72
CA PRO A 124 -12.35 -0.66 -19.89
C PRO A 124 -11.25 -1.70 -19.61
N ASP A 125 -11.34 -2.87 -20.26
CA ASP A 125 -10.42 -3.98 -20.03
C ASP A 125 -8.95 -3.59 -20.21
N TRP A 126 -8.65 -2.73 -21.19
CA TRP A 126 -7.30 -2.24 -21.42
C TRP A 126 -6.73 -1.45 -20.23
N TYR A 127 -7.56 -0.74 -19.47
CA TYR A 127 -7.13 0.02 -18.30
C TYR A 127 -6.94 -0.90 -17.10
N ILE A 128 -7.75 -1.95 -16.97
CA ILE A 128 -7.53 -3.02 -15.98
C ILE A 128 -6.18 -3.71 -16.22
N GLU A 129 -5.87 -4.04 -17.47
CA GLU A 129 -4.55 -4.57 -17.86
C GLU A 129 -3.42 -3.57 -17.55
N HIS A 130 -3.62 -2.29 -17.86
CA HIS A 130 -2.66 -1.24 -17.51
C HIS A 130 -2.37 -1.15 -16.02
N ILE A 131 -3.39 -1.22 -15.16
CA ILE A 131 -3.21 -1.23 -13.70
C ILE A 131 -2.30 -2.40 -13.27
N TRP A 132 -2.50 -3.59 -13.85
CA TRP A 132 -1.66 -4.75 -13.55
C TRP A 132 -0.22 -4.54 -14.01
N ASP A 133 -0.03 -4.08 -15.25
CA ASP A 133 1.30 -3.88 -15.82
C ASP A 133 2.06 -2.77 -15.07
N SER A 134 1.37 -1.71 -14.69
CA SER A 134 1.94 -0.63 -13.87
C SER A 134 2.33 -1.13 -12.48
N PHE A 135 1.47 -1.95 -11.85
CA PHE A 135 1.81 -2.60 -10.59
C PHE A 135 3.07 -3.47 -10.69
N GLN A 136 3.21 -4.27 -11.75
CA GLN A 136 4.40 -5.09 -11.94
C GLN A 136 5.68 -4.25 -12.09
N ARG A 137 5.58 -3.04 -12.64
CA ARG A 137 6.71 -2.13 -12.84
C ARG A 137 7.05 -1.32 -11.59
N PHE A 138 6.05 -0.86 -10.85
CA PHE A 138 6.24 0.19 -9.83
C PHE A 138 5.75 -0.19 -8.43
N GLY A 139 4.94 -1.25 -8.29
CA GLY A 139 4.35 -1.66 -7.01
C GLY A 139 4.97 -2.91 -6.38
N MET A 140 5.85 -3.61 -7.10
CA MET A 140 6.52 -4.81 -6.60
C MET A 140 7.56 -4.47 -5.52
N PRO A 141 7.75 -5.35 -4.51
CA PRO A 141 8.81 -5.20 -3.53
C PRO A 141 10.19 -5.11 -4.19
N VAL A 142 11.05 -4.25 -3.64
CA VAL A 142 12.45 -4.10 -4.04
C VAL A 142 13.37 -4.72 -3.00
N GLN A 143 14.59 -5.08 -3.41
CA GLN A 143 15.56 -5.75 -2.53
C GLN A 143 16.03 -4.90 -1.34
N SER A 144 15.89 -3.57 -1.42
CA SER A 144 16.32 -2.64 -0.37
C SER A 144 15.32 -2.49 0.78
N LEU A 145 14.16 -3.15 0.71
CA LEU A 145 13.18 -3.10 1.80
C LEU A 145 13.71 -3.85 3.04
N PRO A 146 13.28 -3.43 4.24
CA PRO A 146 13.48 -4.23 5.44
C PRO A 146 12.76 -5.58 5.33
N GLU A 147 12.85 -6.39 6.38
CA GLU A 147 12.13 -7.65 6.48
C GLU A 147 10.65 -7.49 6.09
N MET A 148 10.14 -8.43 5.30
CA MET A 148 8.81 -8.38 4.71
C MET A 148 8.01 -9.64 5.00
N CYS A 149 6.77 -9.45 5.42
CA CYS A 149 5.77 -10.51 5.54
C CYS A 149 4.84 -10.51 4.33
N VAL A 150 4.89 -11.58 3.54
CA VAL A 150 4.00 -11.78 2.39
C VAL A 150 2.73 -12.51 2.84
N LEU A 151 1.58 -11.96 2.48
CA LEU A 151 0.25 -12.45 2.85
C LEU A 151 -0.59 -12.70 1.61
N SER A 152 -1.34 -13.81 1.59
CA SER A 152 -2.33 -14.06 0.53
C SER A 152 -3.55 -13.14 0.70
N GLY A 153 -3.84 -12.34 -0.32
CA GLY A 153 -5.04 -11.51 -0.41
C GLY A 153 -6.29 -12.26 -0.90
N LYS A 154 -6.18 -13.57 -1.18
CA LYS A 154 -7.32 -14.40 -1.63
C LYS A 154 -8.32 -14.68 -0.50
N GLN A 155 -7.88 -14.57 0.75
CA GLN A 155 -8.65 -14.83 1.96
C GLN A 155 -8.47 -13.71 2.99
N ALA A 156 -9.17 -13.80 4.12
CA ALA A 156 -8.92 -12.88 5.24
C ALA A 156 -7.45 -12.99 5.70
N PRO A 157 -6.80 -11.87 6.10
CA PRO A 157 -5.41 -11.92 6.52
C PRO A 157 -5.20 -12.91 7.67
N ASP A 158 -4.21 -13.79 7.53
CA ASP A 158 -3.77 -14.70 8.59
C ASP A 158 -3.20 -13.87 9.74
N TRP A 159 -3.98 -13.77 10.82
CA TRP A 159 -3.62 -12.91 11.94
C TRP A 159 -2.50 -13.51 12.80
N ASN A 160 -2.33 -14.83 12.81
CA ASN A 160 -1.24 -15.46 13.54
C ASN A 160 0.09 -15.16 12.85
N GLN A 161 0.12 -15.23 11.51
CA GLN A 161 1.28 -14.83 10.73
C GLN A 161 1.61 -13.34 10.93
N VAL A 162 0.60 -12.47 10.85
CA VAL A 162 0.78 -11.02 11.07
C VAL A 162 1.36 -10.73 12.46
N MET A 163 0.78 -11.29 13.51
CA MET A 163 1.24 -11.03 14.88
C MET A 163 2.60 -11.67 15.15
N GLY A 164 2.86 -12.88 14.64
CA GLY A 164 4.16 -13.53 14.76
C GLY A 164 5.27 -12.67 14.16
N PHE A 165 5.05 -12.11 12.98
CA PHE A 165 6.00 -11.21 12.32
C PHE A 165 6.23 -9.90 13.09
N LEU A 166 5.20 -9.35 13.74
CA LEU A 166 5.33 -8.14 14.56
C LEU A 166 6.06 -8.38 15.89
N ILE A 167 5.99 -9.60 16.45
CA ILE A 167 6.54 -9.92 17.78
C ILE A 167 8.02 -10.36 17.71
N GLN A 168 8.48 -10.87 16.57
CA GLN A 168 9.85 -11.39 16.37
C GLN A 168 11.00 -10.40 16.69
N ASP A 169 10.70 -9.13 16.94
CA ASP A 169 11.68 -8.09 17.34
C ASP A 169 11.85 -7.90 18.86
N HIS A 170 11.05 -8.56 19.71
CA HIS A 170 11.15 -8.38 21.17
C HIS A 170 12.16 -9.30 21.88
N GLU A 171 12.86 -10.19 21.16
CA GLU A 171 13.80 -11.17 21.74
C GLU A 171 15.27 -11.00 21.30
N LYS A 172 15.67 -9.82 20.80
CA LYS A 172 17.09 -9.51 20.52
C LYS A 172 17.57 -8.27 21.26
#